data_AF-A0A2N2BMM3-F1
#
_entry.id   AF-A0A2N2BMM3-F1
#
_cell.length_a   1.000
_cell.length_b   1.000
_cell.length_c   1.000
_cell.angle_alpha   90.00
_cell.angle_beta   90.00
_cell.angle_gamma   90.00
#
_symmetry.space_group_name_H-M   'P 1'
#
loop_
_entity.id
_entity.type
_entity.pdbx_description
1 polymer ?
#
loop_
_entity_poly.entity_id
_entity_poly.type
_entity_poly.pdbx_seq_one_letter_code
_entity_poly.pdbx_strand_id
1 'polypeptide(L)'
;MITQNEITALKAQGILAQQQEGYFSIRVLSRAGNFTSAEFQTLAEIAAKYGRGYLGETTRLAIEIPWITYEDIESVKSALTAGGLVHGGTGKKIRPLVACKGTVCQHGLYDTQKLCGICHDQFFGRDLHAKTKITFVGCPNNCAKANTNDIGLVGQAYIQFDWDACLNCGKCTKVCRAQSLTMLNQKLLWNERKCVNCGKCAQVCPTGAITEEVRGIAIYLGGRMGRGYRFGDQLTDLYAAEEIPNLIEKILATYQELGKDGERISALLDRIGISAFEDSLQERLEN
;
A
#
# COMPACT_ATOMS: atom_id res chain seq x y z
N MET A 1 -27.56 12.33 26.21
CA MET A 1 -26.79 13.04 25.16
C MET A 1 -25.36 12.53 25.21
N ILE A 2 -24.83 12.09 24.07
CA ILE A 2 -23.47 11.58 23.95
C ILE A 2 -22.52 12.78 23.95
N THR A 3 -21.51 12.76 24.80
CA THR A 3 -20.56 13.87 24.92
C THR A 3 -19.58 13.89 23.75
N GLN A 4 -19.02 15.08 23.46
CA GLN A 4 -17.99 15.22 22.42
C GLN A 4 -16.71 14.41 22.73
N ASN A 5 -16.42 14.19 24.02
CA ASN A 5 -15.29 13.37 24.46
C ASN A 5 -15.51 11.90 24.13
N GLU A 6 -16.71 11.36 24.37
CA GLU A 6 -17.08 9.98 24.01
C GLU A 6 -16.99 9.78 22.49
N ILE A 7 -17.54 10.71 21.69
CA ILE A 7 -17.44 10.66 20.22
C ILE A 7 -15.98 10.64 19.76
N THR A 8 -15.11 11.43 20.40
CA THR A 8 -13.69 11.49 20.06
C THR A 8 -12.94 10.21 20.42
N ALA A 9 -13.26 9.60 21.56
CA ALA A 9 -12.71 8.32 21.98
C ALA A 9 -13.13 7.16 21.06
N LEU A 10 -14.41 7.11 20.66
CA LEU A 10 -14.91 6.15 19.67
C LEU A 10 -14.24 6.34 18.30
N LYS A 11 -14.06 7.60 17.89
CA LYS A 11 -13.39 7.91 16.63
C LYS A 11 -11.98 7.34 16.58
N ALA A 12 -11.23 7.30 17.69
CA ALA A 12 -9.89 6.69 17.73
C ALA A 12 -9.93 5.15 17.56
N GLN A 13 -11.03 4.51 17.94
CA GLN A 13 -11.27 3.07 17.82
C GLN A 13 -11.85 2.66 16.44
N GLY A 14 -11.93 3.58 15.48
CA GLY A 14 -12.54 3.30 14.17
C GLY A 14 -14.07 3.31 14.16
N ILE A 15 -14.70 3.87 15.19
CA ILE A 15 -16.15 4.03 15.29
C ILE A 15 -16.48 5.50 15.04
N LEU A 16 -17.14 5.79 13.92
CA LEU A 16 -17.32 7.12 13.37
C LEU A 16 -18.76 7.57 13.57
N ALA A 17 -18.97 8.70 14.24
CA ALA A 17 -20.30 9.33 14.30
C ALA A 17 -20.79 9.68 12.89
N GLN A 18 -22.07 9.39 12.63
CA GLN A 18 -22.75 9.73 11.38
C GLN A 18 -23.35 11.14 11.44
N GLN A 19 -23.86 11.60 10.29
CA GLN A 19 -24.65 12.84 10.25
C GLN A 19 -25.99 12.69 10.98
N GLN A 20 -26.58 11.50 10.97
CA GLN A 20 -27.76 11.19 11.77
C GLN A 20 -27.35 11.08 13.24
N GLU A 21 -28.01 11.87 14.09
CA GLU A 21 -27.75 11.86 15.53
C GLU A 21 -28.00 10.47 16.13
N GLY A 22 -27.14 10.06 17.06
CA GLY A 22 -27.22 8.76 17.73
C GLY A 22 -26.69 7.56 16.94
N TYR A 23 -26.32 7.73 15.67
CA TYR A 23 -25.81 6.65 14.82
C TYR A 23 -24.31 6.73 14.55
N PHE A 24 -23.70 5.55 14.44
CA PHE A 24 -22.27 5.36 14.20
C PHE A 24 -22.05 4.35 13.06
N SER A 25 -20.87 4.44 12.43
CA SER A 25 -20.32 3.43 11.54
C SER A 25 -19.08 2.83 12.18
N ILE A 26 -18.99 1.50 12.25
CA ILE A 26 -17.77 0.81 12.68
C ILE A 26 -16.99 0.33 11.46
N ARG A 27 -15.68 0.61 11.43
CA ARG A 27 -14.77 0.12 10.41
C ARG A 27 -14.06 -1.15 10.87
N VAL A 28 -14.35 -2.25 10.20
CA VAL A 28 -13.70 -3.56 10.38
C VAL A 28 -12.53 -3.70 9.41
N LEU A 29 -11.39 -4.08 9.95
CA LEU A 29 -10.13 -4.23 9.22
C LEU A 29 -10.12 -5.54 8.44
N SER A 30 -9.53 -5.52 7.25
CA SER A 30 -9.23 -6.73 6.48
C SER A 30 -7.78 -7.14 6.62
N ARG A 31 -7.50 -8.41 6.28
CA ARG A 31 -6.13 -8.90 6.14
C ARG A 31 -5.67 -8.73 4.70
N ALA A 32 -5.04 -7.58 4.41
CA ALA A 32 -4.58 -7.22 3.07
C ALA A 32 -5.72 -7.29 2.01
N GLY A 33 -6.93 -6.92 2.41
CA GLY A 33 -8.14 -6.99 1.58
C GLY A 33 -8.88 -8.32 1.57
N ASN A 34 -8.45 -9.30 2.38
CA ASN A 34 -9.07 -10.62 2.43
C ASN A 34 -9.83 -10.83 3.75
N PHE A 35 -10.88 -11.65 3.65
CA PHE A 35 -11.64 -12.22 4.75
C PHE A 35 -11.92 -13.70 4.44
N THR A 36 -12.07 -14.51 5.47
CA THR A 36 -12.58 -15.88 5.33
C THR A 36 -14.09 -15.87 5.09
N SER A 37 -14.64 -16.99 4.61
CA SER A 37 -16.10 -17.12 4.48
C SER A 37 -16.81 -17.02 5.83
N ALA A 38 -16.20 -17.52 6.91
CA ALA A 38 -16.76 -17.44 8.26
C ALA A 38 -16.79 -15.99 8.77
N GLU A 39 -15.69 -15.25 8.57
CA GLU A 39 -15.62 -13.81 8.89
C GLU A 39 -16.70 -13.01 8.14
N PHE A 40 -16.91 -13.29 6.85
CA PHE A 40 -17.99 -12.63 6.10
C PHE A 40 -19.39 -13.00 6.60
N GLN A 41 -19.62 -14.25 7.03
CA GLN A 41 -20.89 -14.63 7.65
C GLN A 41 -21.13 -13.84 8.94
N THR A 42 -20.12 -13.74 9.81
CA THR A 42 -20.22 -12.91 11.02
C THR A 42 -20.50 -11.44 10.70
N LEU A 43 -19.83 -10.86 9.69
CA LEU A 43 -20.09 -9.49 9.25
C LEU A 43 -21.54 -9.31 8.75
N ALA A 44 -22.06 -10.27 8.00
CA ALA A 44 -23.44 -10.24 7.50
C ALA A 44 -24.47 -10.31 8.64
N GLU A 45 -24.24 -11.17 9.64
CA GLU A 45 -25.10 -11.28 10.82
C GLU A 45 -25.11 -9.99 11.65
N ILE A 46 -23.93 -9.41 11.90
CA ILE A 46 -23.81 -8.13 12.62
C ILE A 46 -24.51 -7.03 11.84
N ALA A 47 -24.28 -6.94 10.53
CA ALA A 47 -24.95 -5.95 9.68
C ALA A 47 -26.47 -6.13 9.69
N ALA A 48 -26.98 -7.35 9.55
CA ALA A 48 -28.42 -7.63 9.59
C ALA A 48 -29.06 -7.19 10.90
N LYS A 49 -28.38 -7.44 12.03
CA LYS A 49 -28.90 -7.14 13.37
C LYS A 49 -28.77 -5.67 13.77
N TYR A 50 -27.63 -5.04 13.49
CA TYR A 50 -27.25 -3.73 14.03
C TYR A 50 -27.07 -2.64 12.97
N GLY A 51 -26.92 -3.01 11.69
CA GLY A 51 -26.56 -2.10 10.60
C GLY A 51 -27.49 -2.17 9.39
N ARG A 52 -28.74 -2.59 9.60
CA ARG A 52 -29.80 -2.65 8.55
C ARG A 52 -29.46 -3.55 7.36
N GLY A 53 -28.66 -4.59 7.57
CA GLY A 53 -28.21 -5.53 6.54
C GLY A 53 -27.20 -4.95 5.54
N TYR A 54 -26.59 -3.80 5.84
CA TYR A 54 -25.69 -3.11 4.93
C TYR A 54 -24.22 -3.32 5.28
N LEU A 55 -23.40 -3.59 4.26
CA LEU A 55 -21.94 -3.65 4.34
C LEU A 55 -21.36 -2.76 3.24
N GLY A 56 -20.48 -1.83 3.61
CA GLY A 56 -19.75 -0.99 2.65
C GLY A 56 -18.28 -1.34 2.58
N GLU A 57 -17.71 -1.46 1.38
CA GLU A 57 -16.27 -1.58 1.21
C GLU A 57 -15.61 -0.20 1.08
N THR A 58 -14.50 0.01 1.77
CA THR A 58 -13.73 1.25 1.71
C THR A 58 -12.59 1.16 0.70
N THR A 59 -12.05 2.31 0.28
CA THR A 59 -10.86 2.37 -0.60
C THR A 59 -9.58 1.79 0.00
N ARG A 60 -9.58 1.44 1.29
CA ARG A 60 -8.48 0.69 1.94
C ARG A 60 -8.82 -0.77 2.20
N LEU A 61 -9.81 -1.30 1.47
CA LEU A 61 -10.25 -2.69 1.51
C LEU A 61 -10.75 -3.13 2.90
N ALA A 62 -11.18 -2.17 3.74
CA ALA A 62 -11.86 -2.42 5.01
C ALA A 62 -13.38 -2.41 4.80
N ILE A 63 -14.12 -3.06 5.69
CA ILE A 63 -15.59 -3.10 5.67
C ILE A 63 -16.13 -2.09 6.69
N GLU A 64 -17.19 -1.37 6.34
CA GLU A 64 -17.92 -0.48 7.23
C GLU A 64 -19.36 -0.97 7.43
N ILE A 65 -19.78 -0.99 8.70
CA ILE A 65 -21.16 -1.28 9.11
C ILE A 65 -21.74 0.02 9.71
N PRO A 66 -22.54 0.76 8.94
CA PRO A 66 -23.25 1.98 9.38
C PRO A 66 -24.51 1.69 10.21
N TRP A 67 -25.12 2.77 10.73
CA TRP A 67 -26.38 2.78 11.49
C TRP A 67 -26.38 2.00 12.81
N ILE A 68 -25.22 1.83 13.41
CA ILE A 68 -25.10 1.26 14.75
C ILE A 68 -25.50 2.32 15.77
N THR A 69 -26.43 2.00 16.68
CA THR A 69 -26.81 2.90 17.78
C THR A 69 -25.70 2.98 18.82
N TYR A 70 -25.67 4.02 19.64
CA TYR A 70 -24.65 4.16 20.68
C TYR A 70 -24.67 2.99 21.68
N GLU A 71 -25.87 2.55 22.04
CA GLU A 71 -26.13 1.49 23.01
C GLU A 71 -25.65 0.12 22.50
N ASP A 72 -25.67 -0.09 21.17
CA ASP A 72 -25.26 -1.35 20.54
C ASP A 72 -23.75 -1.47 20.31
N ILE A 73 -22.96 -0.41 20.47
CA ILE A 73 -21.52 -0.39 20.13
C ILE A 73 -20.75 -1.51 20.82
N GLU A 74 -20.90 -1.69 22.13
CA GLU A 74 -20.17 -2.73 22.87
C GLU A 74 -20.63 -4.14 22.49
N SER A 75 -21.90 -4.31 22.14
CA SER A 75 -22.43 -5.59 21.61
C SER A 75 -21.80 -5.93 20.26
N VAL A 76 -21.70 -4.94 19.37
CA VAL A 76 -21.06 -5.11 18.06
C VAL A 76 -19.57 -5.43 18.21
N LYS A 77 -18.85 -4.71 19.08
CA LYS A 77 -17.43 -4.98 19.36
C LYS A 77 -17.20 -6.40 19.87
N SER A 78 -18.08 -6.86 20.76
CA SER A 78 -18.03 -8.22 21.30
C SER A 78 -18.29 -9.27 20.21
N ALA A 79 -19.27 -9.04 19.33
CA ALA A 79 -19.57 -9.93 18.21
C ALA A 79 -18.42 -9.99 17.18
N LEU A 80 -17.81 -8.84 16.86
CA LEU A 80 -16.63 -8.80 15.99
C LEU A 80 -15.47 -9.61 16.59
N THR A 81 -15.18 -9.40 17.88
CA THR A 81 -14.12 -10.13 18.59
C THR A 81 -14.37 -11.63 18.58
N ALA A 82 -15.61 -12.05 18.83
CA ALA A 82 -16.00 -13.46 18.79
C ALA A 82 -15.84 -14.09 17.40
N GLY A 83 -16.01 -13.31 16.33
CA GLY A 83 -15.77 -13.73 14.94
C GLY A 83 -14.31 -13.62 14.48
N GLY A 84 -13.37 -13.29 15.38
CA GLY A 84 -11.95 -13.10 15.02
C GLY A 84 -11.67 -11.81 14.24
N LEU A 85 -12.60 -10.86 14.23
CA LEU A 85 -12.50 -9.61 13.48
C LEU A 85 -12.00 -8.46 14.35
N VAL A 86 -11.22 -7.57 13.73
CA VAL A 86 -10.64 -6.39 14.40
C VAL A 86 -11.21 -5.12 13.78
N HIS A 87 -11.47 -4.09 14.59
CA HIS A 87 -11.92 -2.77 14.11
C HIS A 87 -10.88 -1.68 14.40
N GLY A 88 -10.87 -0.59 13.63
CA GLY A 88 -9.94 0.53 13.87
C GLY A 88 -9.54 1.36 12.65
N GLY A 89 -8.40 2.05 12.76
CA GLY A 89 -7.70 2.63 11.61
C GLY A 89 -8.00 4.10 11.29
N THR A 90 -8.13 4.93 12.31
CA THR A 90 -8.47 6.37 12.24
C THR A 90 -7.48 7.21 13.07
N GLY A 91 -7.45 8.54 12.88
CA GLY A 91 -6.52 9.42 13.61
C GLY A 91 -5.15 9.64 12.94
N LYS A 92 -4.21 10.22 13.71
CA LYS A 92 -2.81 10.52 13.35
C LYS A 92 -1.91 9.29 13.60
N LYS A 93 -2.15 8.23 12.84
CA LYS A 93 -1.47 6.95 12.99
C LYS A 93 -1.37 6.23 11.65
N ILE A 94 -0.64 5.12 11.65
CA ILE A 94 -0.59 4.20 10.51
C ILE A 94 -1.99 3.62 10.27
N ARG A 95 -2.50 3.85 9.06
CA ARG A 95 -3.83 3.41 8.60
C ARG A 95 -3.76 1.95 8.13
N PRO A 96 -4.90 1.23 8.03
CA PRO A 96 -4.91 -0.18 7.64
C PRO A 96 -4.13 -0.40 6.34
N LEU A 97 -3.18 -1.33 6.30
CA LEU A 97 -2.32 -1.53 5.13
C LEU A 97 -3.11 -2.11 3.95
N VAL A 98 -2.70 -1.77 2.72
CA VAL A 98 -3.36 -2.22 1.48
C VAL A 98 -2.37 -3.00 0.62
N ALA A 99 -2.79 -4.14 0.09
CA ALA A 99 -2.03 -4.91 -0.88
C ALA A 99 -2.84 -5.11 -2.18
N CYS A 100 -2.14 -5.39 -3.27
CA CYS A 100 -2.77 -5.98 -4.45
C CYS A 100 -3.04 -7.50 -4.25
N LYS A 101 -3.37 -8.21 -5.33
CA LYS A 101 -3.84 -9.60 -5.33
C LYS A 101 -2.82 -10.66 -4.88
N GLY A 102 -1.67 -10.29 -4.32
CA GLY A 102 -0.63 -11.23 -3.91
C GLY A 102 -0.17 -12.12 -5.07
N THR A 103 0.04 -13.39 -4.76
CA THR A 103 0.51 -14.43 -5.69
C THR A 103 -0.58 -14.96 -6.65
N VAL A 104 -1.84 -14.58 -6.47
CA VAL A 104 -2.93 -14.93 -7.41
C VAL A 104 -2.72 -14.29 -8.78
N CYS A 105 -2.04 -13.15 -8.83
CA CYS A 105 -1.75 -12.43 -10.06
C CYS A 105 -0.50 -12.99 -10.76
N GLN A 106 -0.60 -13.32 -12.05
CA GLN A 106 0.51 -13.77 -12.90
C GLN A 106 1.54 -12.67 -13.23
N HIS A 107 1.44 -11.48 -12.64
CA HIS A 107 2.35 -10.36 -12.90
C HIS A 107 3.14 -9.93 -11.66
N GLY A 108 2.81 -10.45 -10.47
CA GLY A 108 3.49 -10.06 -9.24
C GLY A 108 4.96 -10.49 -9.26
N LEU A 109 5.84 -9.59 -8.83
CA LEU A 109 7.28 -9.84 -8.66
C LEU A 109 7.64 -10.27 -7.23
N TYR A 110 6.70 -10.11 -6.29
CA TYR A 110 6.80 -10.59 -4.90
C TYR A 110 5.40 -10.84 -4.31
N ASP A 111 5.33 -11.57 -3.19
CA ASP A 111 4.08 -11.82 -2.48
C ASP A 111 3.63 -10.59 -1.66
N THR A 112 2.78 -9.77 -2.27
CA THR A 112 2.30 -8.54 -1.62
C THR A 112 1.43 -8.78 -0.41
N GLN A 113 0.63 -9.86 -0.39
CA GLN A 113 -0.33 -10.09 0.69
C GLN A 113 0.37 -10.62 1.94
N LYS A 114 1.33 -11.55 1.76
CA LYS A 114 2.17 -12.03 2.87
C LYS A 114 2.95 -10.89 3.51
N LEU A 115 3.67 -10.11 2.70
CA LEU A 115 4.49 -9.00 3.22
C LEU A 115 3.63 -7.88 3.84
N CYS A 116 2.51 -7.53 3.20
CA CYS A 116 1.54 -6.60 3.79
C CYS A 116 1.03 -7.09 5.14
N GLY A 117 0.79 -8.38 5.30
CA GLY A 117 0.36 -8.97 6.57
C GLY A 117 1.41 -8.79 7.67
N ILE A 118 2.65 -9.17 7.40
CA ILE A 118 3.79 -9.01 8.32
C ILE A 118 3.90 -7.54 8.77
N CYS A 119 3.90 -6.61 7.81
CA CYS A 119 3.95 -5.19 8.12
C CYS A 119 2.70 -4.69 8.85
N HIS A 120 1.52 -5.28 8.60
CA HIS A 120 0.30 -4.88 9.29
C HIS A 120 0.42 -5.22 10.78
N ASP A 121 0.88 -6.42 11.12
CA ASP A 121 1.07 -6.85 12.51
C ASP A 121 2.07 -5.97 13.26
N GLN A 122 3.13 -5.52 12.58
CA GLN A 122 4.19 -4.73 13.19
C GLN A 122 3.87 -3.24 13.32
N PHE A 123 3.17 -2.65 12.35
CA PHE A 123 3.09 -1.19 12.20
C PHE A 123 1.69 -0.60 12.37
N PHE A 124 0.63 -1.37 12.15
CA PHE A 124 -0.72 -0.82 12.19
C PHE A 124 -1.01 -0.16 13.55
N GLY A 125 -1.66 1.00 13.51
CA GLY A 125 -2.10 1.67 14.73
C GLY A 125 -1.04 2.55 15.41
N ARG A 126 0.24 2.46 15.02
CA ARG A 126 1.34 3.27 15.56
C ARG A 126 1.08 4.77 15.35
N ASP A 127 1.19 5.55 16.41
CA ASP A 127 1.04 7.01 16.36
C ASP A 127 2.21 7.66 15.64
N LEU A 128 1.89 8.68 14.84
CA LEU A 128 2.83 9.45 14.03
C LEU A 128 2.38 10.91 13.98
N HIS A 129 3.23 11.78 13.42
CA HIS A 129 2.90 13.19 13.20
C HIS A 129 1.57 13.40 12.46
N ALA A 130 1.24 12.53 11.51
CA ALA A 130 -0.03 12.58 10.79
C ALA A 130 -0.50 11.19 10.35
N LYS A 131 -1.65 11.12 9.68
CA LYS A 131 -2.13 9.85 9.10
C LYS A 131 -1.14 9.34 8.05
N THR A 132 -0.69 8.09 8.17
CA THR A 132 0.26 7.49 7.23
C THR A 132 -0.34 6.25 6.60
N LYS A 133 -0.27 6.16 5.27
CA LYS A 133 -0.80 5.06 4.48
C LYS A 133 0.35 4.31 3.82
N ILE A 134 0.40 3.00 4.05
CA ILE A 134 1.36 2.10 3.41
C ILE A 134 0.61 1.20 2.42
N THR A 135 1.16 0.99 1.23
CA THR A 135 0.51 0.24 0.13
C THR A 135 1.51 -0.61 -0.65
N PHE A 136 1.16 -1.87 -0.89
CA PHE A 136 2.01 -2.88 -1.53
C PHE A 136 1.42 -3.29 -2.88
N VAL A 137 2.18 -3.15 -3.97
CA VAL A 137 1.79 -3.60 -5.32
C VAL A 137 2.91 -4.41 -5.97
N GLY A 138 2.55 -5.57 -6.51
CA GLY A 138 3.55 -6.55 -6.95
C GLY A 138 4.27 -6.19 -8.23
N CYS A 139 3.80 -5.19 -8.99
CA CYS A 139 4.39 -4.82 -10.26
C CYS A 139 4.01 -3.38 -10.68
N PRO A 140 4.64 -2.85 -11.74
CA PRO A 140 4.42 -1.48 -12.23
C PRO A 140 3.01 -1.18 -12.76
N ASN A 141 2.15 -2.19 -12.95
CA ASN A 141 0.71 -1.96 -13.24
C ASN A 141 0.02 -1.18 -12.10
N ASN A 142 0.57 -1.27 -10.88
CA ASN A 142 0.22 -0.41 -9.77
C ASN A 142 -1.30 -0.38 -9.48
N CYS A 143 -1.90 -1.56 -9.30
CA CYS A 143 -3.35 -1.72 -9.18
C CYS A 143 -3.95 -0.99 -7.97
N ALA A 144 -3.19 -0.82 -6.89
CA ALA A 144 -3.60 -0.09 -5.69
C ALA A 144 -3.05 1.35 -5.61
N LYS A 145 -2.43 1.85 -6.68
CA LYS A 145 -1.88 3.23 -6.76
C LYS A 145 -0.94 3.54 -5.58
N ALA A 146 0.04 2.68 -5.35
CA ALA A 146 0.97 2.73 -4.23
C ALA A 146 1.69 4.08 -4.12
N ASN A 147 2.20 4.62 -5.23
CA ASN A 147 2.84 5.94 -5.31
C ASN A 147 1.91 7.14 -4.99
N THR A 148 0.62 6.92 -4.72
CA THR A 148 -0.32 7.96 -4.26
C THR A 148 -0.56 7.92 -2.75
N ASN A 149 0.14 7.02 -2.05
CA ASN A 149 0.10 6.84 -0.59
C ASN A 149 1.44 7.28 0.02
N ASP A 150 1.46 7.48 1.35
CA ASP A 150 2.62 8.03 2.05
C ASP A 150 3.87 7.16 1.89
N ILE A 151 3.70 5.83 1.89
CA ILE A 151 4.74 4.84 1.59
C ILE A 151 4.16 3.83 0.59
N GLY A 152 4.69 3.83 -0.62
CA GLY A 152 4.29 2.93 -1.70
C GLY A 152 5.40 1.95 -2.04
N LEU A 153 5.08 0.66 -2.07
CA LEU A 153 6.01 -0.42 -2.41
C LEU A 153 5.60 -1.00 -3.75
N VAL A 154 6.48 -0.93 -4.74
CA VAL A 154 6.20 -1.38 -6.12
C VAL A 154 7.27 -2.39 -6.53
N GLY A 155 6.87 -3.62 -6.82
CA GLY A 155 7.79 -4.62 -7.38
C GLY A 155 8.33 -4.14 -8.73
N GLN A 156 9.65 -4.18 -8.91
CA GLN A 156 10.32 -3.85 -10.15
C GLN A 156 11.45 -4.84 -10.45
N ALA A 157 11.78 -4.97 -11.74
CA ALA A 157 12.91 -5.72 -12.24
C ALA A 157 13.64 -4.85 -13.27
N TYR A 158 14.84 -4.41 -12.91
CA TYR A 158 15.73 -3.71 -13.84
C TYR A 158 16.36 -4.73 -14.76
N ILE A 159 16.44 -4.36 -16.04
CA ILE A 159 16.92 -5.23 -17.09
C ILE A 159 18.24 -4.69 -17.63
N GLN A 160 19.10 -5.62 -18.04
CA GLN A 160 20.31 -5.30 -18.79
C GLN A 160 20.16 -5.84 -20.22
N PHE A 161 20.78 -5.14 -21.16
CA PHE A 161 20.83 -5.53 -22.57
C PHE A 161 22.25 -5.91 -22.98
N ASP A 162 22.39 -7.10 -23.55
CA ASP A 162 23.52 -7.48 -24.38
C ASP A 162 23.10 -7.36 -25.85
N TRP A 163 23.56 -6.30 -26.50
CA TRP A 163 23.21 -6.02 -27.89
C TRP A 163 23.88 -6.97 -28.89
N ASP A 164 25.03 -7.55 -28.52
CA ASP A 164 25.77 -8.47 -29.39
C ASP A 164 25.10 -9.85 -29.41
N ALA A 165 24.48 -10.26 -28.30
CA ALA A 165 23.66 -11.48 -28.22
C ALA A 165 22.25 -11.32 -28.83
N CYS A 166 21.87 -10.11 -29.26
CA CYS A 166 20.50 -9.81 -29.70
C CYS A 166 20.26 -10.15 -31.18
N LEU A 167 19.39 -11.13 -31.43
CA LEU A 167 19.00 -11.54 -32.79
C LEU A 167 17.97 -10.62 -33.47
N ASN A 168 17.57 -9.51 -32.85
CA ASN A 168 16.53 -8.61 -33.35
C ASN A 168 15.19 -9.32 -33.71
N CYS A 169 14.86 -10.43 -33.03
CA CYS A 169 13.68 -11.25 -33.35
C CYS A 169 12.32 -10.62 -32.97
N GLY A 170 12.33 -9.52 -32.19
CA GLY A 170 11.13 -8.78 -31.82
C GLY A 170 10.19 -9.46 -30.81
N LYS A 171 10.52 -10.62 -30.23
CA LYS A 171 9.64 -11.29 -29.24
C LYS A 171 9.34 -10.41 -28.02
N CYS A 172 10.32 -9.67 -27.54
CA CYS A 172 10.21 -8.76 -26.40
C CYS A 172 9.24 -7.58 -26.65
N THR A 173 9.08 -7.13 -27.90
CA THR A 173 8.15 -6.03 -28.23
C THR A 173 6.70 -6.47 -28.06
N LYS A 174 6.38 -7.74 -28.31
CA LYS A 174 5.03 -8.31 -28.16
C LYS A 174 4.54 -8.33 -26.71
N VAL A 175 5.46 -8.42 -25.75
CA VAL A 175 5.13 -8.42 -24.31
C VAL A 175 5.30 -7.04 -23.65
N CYS A 176 5.96 -6.10 -24.32
CA CYS A 176 6.21 -4.76 -23.80
C CYS A 176 4.98 -3.86 -23.92
N ARG A 177 4.10 -3.92 -22.91
CA ARG A 177 2.89 -3.07 -22.84
C ARG A 177 3.19 -1.57 -22.76
N ALA A 178 4.35 -1.19 -22.21
CA ALA A 178 4.79 0.20 -22.14
C ALA A 178 5.32 0.73 -23.48
N GLN A 179 5.47 -0.14 -24.48
CA GLN A 179 6.04 0.20 -25.79
C GLN A 179 7.43 0.85 -25.68
N SER A 180 8.22 0.44 -24.67
CA SER A 180 9.62 0.82 -24.55
C SER A 180 10.51 0.07 -25.53
N LEU A 181 10.06 -1.08 -26.04
CA LEU A 181 10.78 -1.89 -27.01
C LEU A 181 10.00 -1.90 -28.33
N THR A 182 10.65 -1.47 -29.41
CA THR A 182 10.04 -1.34 -30.75
C THR A 182 10.99 -1.83 -31.83
N MET A 183 10.45 -2.18 -33.00
CA MET A 183 11.26 -2.56 -34.17
C MET A 183 11.28 -1.41 -35.18
N LEU A 184 12.47 -1.03 -35.65
CA LEU A 184 12.65 -0.08 -36.75
C LEU A 184 13.70 -0.65 -37.71
N ASN A 185 13.36 -0.80 -39.00
CA ASN A 185 14.26 -1.33 -40.03
C ASN A 185 14.92 -2.66 -39.61
N GLN A 186 14.11 -3.58 -39.06
CA GLN A 186 14.55 -4.88 -38.53
C GLN A 186 15.54 -4.82 -37.35
N LYS A 187 15.74 -3.65 -36.74
CA LYS A 187 16.52 -3.48 -35.51
C LYS A 187 15.62 -3.21 -34.32
N LEU A 188 15.94 -3.84 -33.20
CA LEU A 188 15.30 -3.59 -31.93
C LEU A 188 15.80 -2.26 -31.36
N LEU A 189 14.87 -1.41 -30.94
CA LEU A 189 15.14 -0.15 -30.27
C LEU A 189 14.58 -0.20 -28.85
N TRP A 190 15.36 0.26 -27.89
CA TRP A 190 14.96 0.41 -26.50
C TRP A 190 14.89 1.88 -26.09
N ASN A 191 13.71 2.32 -25.69
CA ASN A 191 13.48 3.61 -25.04
C ASN A 191 13.40 3.38 -23.54
N GLU A 192 14.52 3.57 -22.86
CA GLU A 192 14.66 3.40 -21.41
C GLU A 192 13.67 4.27 -20.62
N ARG A 193 13.43 5.52 -21.06
CA ARG A 193 12.50 6.44 -20.39
C ARG A 193 11.04 5.96 -20.39
N LYS A 194 10.66 5.11 -21.34
CA LYS A 194 9.33 4.47 -21.37
C LYS A 194 9.30 3.14 -20.62
N CYS A 195 10.45 2.58 -20.24
CA CYS A 195 10.50 1.34 -19.50
C CYS A 195 9.86 1.53 -18.13
N VAL A 196 9.02 0.59 -17.74
CA VAL A 196 8.40 0.58 -16.41
C VAL A 196 9.01 -0.48 -15.50
N ASN A 197 10.10 -1.13 -15.92
CA ASN A 197 10.83 -2.12 -15.11
C ASN A 197 9.97 -3.32 -14.68
N CYS A 198 9.21 -3.89 -15.61
CA CYS A 198 8.36 -5.05 -15.34
C CYS A 198 9.03 -6.41 -15.58
N GLY A 199 10.26 -6.45 -16.10
CA GLY A 199 11.04 -7.68 -16.36
C GLY A 199 10.53 -8.61 -17.46
N LYS A 200 9.29 -8.44 -17.97
CA LYS A 200 8.68 -9.38 -18.94
C LYS A 200 9.47 -9.64 -20.21
N CYS A 201 10.22 -8.64 -20.69
CA CYS A 201 11.05 -8.80 -21.89
C CYS A 201 12.23 -9.76 -21.67
N ALA A 202 12.82 -9.79 -20.46
CA ALA A 202 13.88 -10.73 -20.11
C ALA A 202 13.36 -12.17 -20.11
N GLN A 203 12.16 -12.39 -19.55
CA GLN A 203 11.52 -13.71 -19.44
C GLN A 203 11.24 -14.38 -20.79
N VAL A 204 11.08 -13.60 -21.86
CA VAL A 204 10.79 -14.12 -23.21
C VAL A 204 11.98 -14.07 -24.17
N CYS A 205 13.14 -13.59 -23.72
CA CYS A 205 14.31 -13.47 -24.56
C CYS A 205 14.95 -14.85 -24.79
N PRO A 206 14.96 -15.38 -26.02
CA PRO A 206 15.43 -16.74 -26.28
C PRO A 206 16.96 -16.88 -26.20
N THR A 207 17.70 -15.80 -26.40
CA THR A 207 19.17 -15.81 -26.39
C THR A 207 19.77 -15.33 -25.08
N GLY A 208 18.96 -14.84 -24.15
CA GLY A 208 19.46 -14.17 -22.95
C GLY A 208 20.03 -12.77 -23.22
N ALA A 209 19.82 -12.19 -24.39
CA ALA A 209 20.21 -10.81 -24.70
C ALA A 209 19.53 -9.74 -23.82
N ILE A 210 18.47 -10.13 -23.10
CA ILE A 210 17.81 -9.30 -22.10
C ILE A 210 17.76 -10.15 -20.84
N THR A 211 18.40 -9.69 -19.78
CA THR A 211 18.43 -10.36 -18.48
C THR A 211 17.84 -9.45 -17.42
N GLU A 212 17.34 -10.04 -16.33
CA GLU A 212 17.03 -9.29 -15.11
C GLU A 212 18.33 -9.12 -14.34
N GLU A 213 18.81 -7.88 -14.21
CA GLU A 213 20.03 -7.55 -13.46
C GLU A 213 19.73 -7.54 -11.96
N VAL A 214 18.67 -6.81 -11.59
CA VAL A 214 18.19 -6.74 -10.21
C VAL A 214 16.67 -6.80 -10.20
N ARG A 215 16.14 -7.61 -9.27
CA ARG A 215 14.72 -7.69 -8.95
C ARG A 215 14.53 -7.33 -7.49
N GLY A 216 13.61 -6.42 -7.23
CA GLY A 216 13.32 -5.99 -5.86
C GLY A 216 12.08 -5.12 -5.79
N ILE A 217 11.99 -4.34 -4.72
CA ILE A 217 10.86 -3.49 -4.41
C ILE A 217 11.33 -2.04 -4.41
N ALA A 218 10.80 -1.25 -5.33
CA ALA A 218 10.98 0.19 -5.36
C ALA A 218 10.09 0.86 -4.30
N ILE A 219 10.67 1.78 -3.54
CA ILE A 219 9.97 2.53 -2.49
C ILE A 219 9.65 3.93 -2.98
N TYR A 220 8.39 4.33 -2.88
CA TYR A 220 7.91 5.67 -3.18
C TYR A 220 7.42 6.34 -1.90
N LEU A 221 7.90 7.55 -1.62
CA LEU A 221 7.57 8.28 -0.41
C LEU A 221 6.79 9.57 -0.69
N GLY A 222 5.84 9.90 0.18
CA GLY A 222 5.14 11.17 0.17
C GLY A 222 3.97 11.28 -0.81
N GLY A 223 3.45 10.19 -1.35
CA GLY A 223 2.21 10.22 -2.13
C GLY A 223 1.01 10.73 -1.30
N ARG A 224 0.19 11.61 -1.89
CA ARG A 224 -1.00 12.17 -1.24
C ARG A 224 -2.13 12.41 -2.23
N MET A 225 -3.32 11.95 -1.87
CA MET A 225 -4.60 12.27 -2.53
C MET A 225 -5.61 12.79 -1.49
N GLY A 226 -6.53 13.67 -1.90
CA GLY A 226 -7.54 14.30 -1.05
C GLY A 226 -7.60 15.81 -1.26
N ARG A 227 -7.40 16.61 -0.20
CA ARG A 227 -7.35 18.09 -0.25
C ARG A 227 -6.10 18.64 -0.98
N GLY A 228 -5.28 17.77 -1.55
CA GLY A 228 -4.10 18.10 -2.33
C GLY A 228 -3.57 16.84 -3.00
N TYR A 229 -2.88 17.01 -4.12
CA TYR A 229 -2.40 15.92 -4.97
C TYR A 229 -0.88 15.95 -5.02
N ARG A 230 -0.26 14.79 -4.77
CA ARG A 230 1.18 14.60 -4.87
C ARG A 230 1.46 13.14 -5.20
N PHE A 231 2.30 12.88 -6.19
CA PHE A 231 2.87 11.55 -6.40
C PHE A 231 4.10 11.40 -5.51
N GLY A 232 4.37 10.18 -5.05
CA GLY A 232 5.54 9.90 -4.24
C GLY A 232 6.82 9.92 -5.06
N ASP A 233 7.90 10.35 -4.44
CA ASP A 233 9.24 10.32 -5.02
C ASP A 233 9.88 8.97 -4.72
N GLN A 234 10.61 8.42 -5.67
CA GLN A 234 11.24 7.11 -5.53
C GLN A 234 12.56 7.24 -4.77
N LEU A 235 12.84 6.33 -3.84
CA LEU A 235 14.20 6.10 -3.34
C LEU A 235 15.09 5.51 -4.44
N THR A 236 16.40 5.63 -4.27
CA THR A 236 17.39 5.27 -5.28
C THR A 236 17.42 3.76 -5.53
N ASP A 237 17.41 2.96 -4.46
CA ASP A 237 17.62 1.52 -4.54
C ASP A 237 16.33 0.68 -4.67
N LEU A 238 16.52 -0.56 -5.11
CA LEU A 238 15.54 -1.64 -4.97
C LEU A 238 15.91 -2.50 -3.76
N TYR A 239 14.91 -2.88 -2.99
CA TYR A 239 15.11 -3.64 -1.75
C TYR A 239 14.54 -5.05 -1.86
N ALA A 240 15.17 -6.01 -1.18
CA ALA A 240 14.64 -7.36 -1.07
C ALA A 240 13.40 -7.41 -0.16
N ALA A 241 12.52 -8.39 -0.37
CA ALA A 241 11.26 -8.47 0.37
C ALA A 241 11.46 -8.66 1.88
N GLU A 242 12.55 -9.33 2.25
CA GLU A 242 12.95 -9.65 3.62
C GLU A 242 13.44 -8.41 4.38
N GLU A 243 13.97 -7.42 3.66
CA GLU A 243 14.51 -6.17 4.23
C GLU A 243 13.41 -5.13 4.49
N ILE A 244 12.27 -5.26 3.81
CA ILE A 244 11.19 -4.28 3.84
C ILE A 244 10.68 -3.95 5.25
N PRO A 245 10.45 -4.92 6.16
CA PRO A 245 10.01 -4.57 7.51
C PRO A 245 11.00 -3.66 8.23
N ASN A 246 12.30 -3.97 8.17
CA ASN A 246 13.33 -3.11 8.76
C ASN A 246 13.40 -1.74 8.08
N LEU A 247 13.34 -1.71 6.74
CA LEU A 247 13.34 -0.47 5.98
C LEU A 247 12.16 0.44 6.34
N ILE A 248 10.95 -0.10 6.46
CA ILE A 248 9.77 0.67 6.89
C ILE A 248 9.96 1.23 8.30
N GLU A 249 10.49 0.43 9.24
CA GLU A 249 10.79 0.91 10.60
C GLU A 249 11.75 2.13 10.55
N LYS A 250 12.82 2.04 9.77
CA LYS A 250 13.79 3.14 9.62
C LYS A 250 13.18 4.37 8.92
N ILE A 251 12.38 4.19 7.86
CA ILE A 251 11.62 5.28 7.21
C ILE A 251 10.71 5.99 8.21
N LEU A 252 9.98 5.23 9.03
CA LEU A 252 9.08 5.78 10.04
C LEU A 252 9.86 6.53 11.12
N ALA A 253 11.01 6.02 11.56
CA ALA A 253 11.89 6.70 12.51
C ALA A 253 12.43 8.02 11.93
N THR A 254 12.92 8.02 10.69
CA THR A 254 13.36 9.24 9.99
C THR A 254 12.22 10.26 9.89
N TYR A 255 11.02 9.82 9.53
CA TYR A 255 9.84 10.69 9.49
C TYR A 255 9.49 11.26 10.86
N GLN A 256 9.60 10.47 11.93
CA GLN A 256 9.30 10.96 13.28
C GLN A 256 10.32 11.98 13.78
N GLU A 257 11.58 11.86 13.39
CA GLU A 257 12.60 12.85 13.74
C GLU A 257 12.46 14.15 12.93
N LEU A 258 12.36 14.04 11.60
CA LEU A 258 12.42 15.20 10.71
C LEU A 258 11.07 15.90 10.54
N GLY A 259 9.97 15.20 10.80
CA GLY A 259 8.61 15.69 10.68
C GLY A 259 8.17 16.55 11.85
N LYS A 260 7.17 17.40 11.62
CA LYS A 260 6.48 18.21 12.63
C LYS A 260 5.09 17.65 12.91
N ASP A 261 4.53 17.88 14.10
CA ASP A 261 3.16 17.42 14.41
C ASP A 261 2.15 17.96 13.37
N GLY A 262 1.31 17.07 12.85
CA GLY A 262 0.36 17.34 11.77
C GLY A 262 0.95 17.34 10.36
N GLU A 263 2.28 17.36 10.21
CA GLU A 263 2.97 17.33 8.92
C GLU A 263 2.96 15.93 8.33
N ARG A 264 2.50 15.79 7.07
CA ARG A 264 2.53 14.51 6.34
C ARG A 264 3.90 14.29 5.72
N ILE A 265 4.28 13.03 5.46
CA ILE A 265 5.51 12.69 4.70
C ILE A 265 5.60 13.51 3.41
N SER A 266 4.49 13.68 2.69
CA SER A 266 4.42 14.53 1.49
C SER A 266 4.95 15.95 1.72
N ALA A 267 4.54 16.60 2.81
CA ALA A 267 4.89 17.98 3.12
C ALA A 267 6.32 18.08 3.68
N LEU A 268 6.75 17.06 4.43
CA LEU A 268 8.15 16.93 4.82
C LEU A 268 9.06 16.88 3.58
N LEU A 269 8.76 16.01 2.62
CA LEU A 269 9.55 15.90 1.39
C LEU A 269 9.50 17.16 0.53
N ASP A 270 8.37 17.87 0.47
CA ASP A 270 8.31 19.18 -0.21
C ASP A 270 9.20 20.23 0.47
N ARG A 271 9.45 20.10 1.78
CA ARG A 271 10.26 21.01 2.59
C ARG A 271 11.76 20.71 2.51
N ILE A 272 12.16 19.44 2.54
CA ILE A 272 13.58 19.05 2.62
C ILE A 272 14.12 18.39 1.35
N GLY A 273 13.25 17.93 0.45
CA GLY A 273 13.62 17.14 -0.72
C GLY A 273 13.84 15.65 -0.40
N ILE A 274 13.70 14.80 -1.42
CA ILE A 274 13.89 13.35 -1.26
C ILE A 274 15.34 12.99 -0.94
N SER A 275 16.32 13.66 -1.55
CA SER A 275 17.74 13.39 -1.31
C SER A 275 18.13 13.58 0.16
N ALA A 276 17.75 14.71 0.77
CA ALA A 276 18.04 14.94 2.19
C ALA A 276 17.33 13.95 3.12
N PHE A 277 16.14 13.48 2.74
CA PHE A 277 15.46 12.41 3.50
C PHE A 277 16.20 11.08 3.38
N GLU A 278 16.67 10.75 2.17
CA GLU A 278 17.40 9.53 1.86
C GLU A 278 18.76 9.50 2.55
N ASP A 279 19.49 10.63 2.60
CA ASP A 279 20.74 10.75 3.36
C ASP A 279 20.54 10.40 4.84
N SER A 280 19.51 10.99 5.49
CA SER A 280 19.16 10.66 6.88
C SER A 280 18.66 9.22 7.06
N LEU A 281 18.07 8.62 6.04
CA LEU A 281 17.65 7.21 6.07
C LEU A 281 18.86 6.28 5.97
N GLN A 282 19.84 6.58 5.12
CA GLN A 282 21.05 5.78 4.94
C GLN A 282 21.88 5.72 6.22
N GLU A 283 22.09 6.87 6.88
CA GLU A 283 22.75 6.92 8.20
C GLU A 283 22.09 5.97 9.22
N ARG A 284 20.78 5.77 9.11
CA ARG A 284 20.01 4.86 9.99
C ARG A 284 20.01 3.41 9.55
N LEU A 285 20.31 3.12 8.28
CA LEU A 285 20.44 1.75 7.77
C LEU A 285 21.81 1.16 8.10
N GLU A 286 22.85 1.99 8.20
CA GLU A 286 24.21 1.60 8.58
C GLU A 286 24.38 1.34 10.09
N ASN A 287 23.45 1.84 10.92
CA ASN A 287 23.41 1.71 12.39
C ASN A 287 22.31 0.75 12.88
#